data_AF-A0A1F5ESS8-F1
#
_entry.id   AF-A0A1F5ESS8-F1
#
_cell.length_a   1.000
_cell.length_b   1.000
_cell.length_c   1.000
_cell.angle_alpha   90.00
_cell.angle_beta   90.00
_cell.angle_gamma   90.00
#
_symmetry.space_group_name_H-M   'P 1'
#
loop_
_entity.id
_entity.type
_entity.pdbx_description
1 polymer ?
#
loop_
_entity_poly.entity_id
_entity_poly.type
_entity_poly.pdbx_seq_one_letter_code
_entity_poly.pdbx_strand_id
1 'polypeptide(L)'
;MKKFFIGLILVSGILVASGFVFAEEALLVAEGKFNSKMGSELFTLLLEIKSIELRGDVLSDPAFSKLKDFGVELQDQPTGRPNPFLGL
;
A
#
# COMPACT_ATOMS: atom_id res chain seq x y z
N MET A 1 2.25 -23.70 53.36
CA MET A 1 1.17 -23.53 52.37
C MET A 1 1.02 -22.08 51.89
N LYS A 2 0.94 -21.06 52.77
CA LYS A 2 0.76 -19.64 52.37
C LYS A 2 1.80 -19.09 51.36
N LYS A 3 3.09 -19.48 51.50
CA LYS A 3 4.16 -19.07 50.58
C LYS A 3 4.00 -19.63 49.15
N PHE A 4 3.35 -20.79 49.01
CA PHE A 4 3.08 -21.43 47.72
C PHE A 4 1.94 -20.71 46.98
N PHE A 5 0.91 -20.29 47.71
CA PHE A 5 -0.20 -19.49 47.17
C PHE A 5 0.23 -18.09 46.71
N ILE A 6 1.14 -17.43 47.44
CA ILE A 6 1.72 -16.14 47.00
C ILE A 6 2.50 -16.30 45.69
N GLY A 7 3.27 -17.40 45.56
CA GLY A 7 4.01 -17.68 44.33
C GLY A 7 3.09 -17.89 43.12
N LEU A 8 1.98 -18.61 43.30
CA LEU A 8 0.99 -18.85 42.24
C LEU A 8 0.34 -17.55 41.74
N ILE A 9 0.00 -16.63 42.64
CA ILE A 9 -0.62 -15.34 42.30
C ILE A 9 0.38 -14.45 41.55
N LEU A 10 1.65 -14.44 41.96
CA LEU A 10 2.70 -13.70 41.25
C LEU A 10 2.91 -14.23 39.83
N VAL A 11 2.96 -15.55 39.68
CA VAL A 11 3.13 -16.19 38.36
C VAL A 11 1.91 -15.92 37.47
N SER A 12 0.68 -15.99 37.99
CA SER A 12 -0.51 -15.67 37.20
C SER A 12 -0.57 -14.20 36.82
N GLY A 13 -0.15 -13.30 37.72
CA GLY A 13 -0.08 -11.86 37.45
C GLY A 13 0.91 -11.53 36.34
N ILE A 14 2.08 -12.18 36.34
CA ILE A 14 3.09 -12.05 35.28
C ILE A 14 2.57 -12.62 33.95
N LEU A 15 1.86 -13.74 33.97
CA LEU A 15 1.30 -14.35 32.77
C LEU A 15 0.23 -13.46 32.12
N VAL A 16 -0.67 -12.87 32.92
CA VAL A 16 -1.68 -11.90 32.44
C VAL A 16 -1.02 -10.62 31.92
N ALA A 17 -0.03 -10.08 32.64
CA ALA A 17 0.70 -8.89 32.19
C ALA A 17 1.46 -9.14 30.88
N SER A 18 2.08 -10.32 30.71
CA SER A 18 2.74 -10.69 29.46
C SER A 18 1.75 -10.79 28.30
N GLY A 19 0.55 -11.36 28.51
CA GLY A 19 -0.50 -11.40 27.49
C GLY A 19 -0.98 -10.01 27.06
N PHE A 20 -1.00 -9.04 27.98
CA PHE A 20 -1.33 -7.63 27.67
C PHE A 20 -0.23 -6.92 26.86
N VAL A 21 1.05 -7.19 27.14
CA VAL A 21 2.18 -6.60 26.39
C VAL A 21 2.30 -7.19 24.98
N PHE A 22 1.91 -8.46 24.77
CA PHE A 22 1.87 -9.08 23.44
C PHE A 22 0.61 -8.76 22.63
N ALA A 23 -0.40 -8.11 23.22
CA ALA A 23 -1.66 -7.79 22.54
C ALA A 23 -1.63 -6.47 21.74
N GLU A 24 -0.52 -5.73 21.78
CA GLU A 24 -0.44 -4.39 21.17
C GLU A 24 -0.11 -4.40 19.66
N GLU A 25 0.17 -5.56 19.06
CA GLU A 25 0.40 -5.69 17.61
C GLU A 25 -0.81 -6.16 16.79
N ALA A 26 -2.03 -6.10 17.34
CA ALA A 26 -3.25 -6.14 16.51
C ALA A 26 -3.57 -4.76 15.92
N LEU A 27 -2.56 -4.10 15.36
CA LEU A 27 -2.65 -2.75 14.78
C LEU A 27 -3.20 -2.80 13.34
N LEU A 28 -4.31 -3.51 13.12
CA LEU A 28 -5.29 -3.32 12.03
C LEU A 28 -6.44 -4.35 12.20
N VAL A 29 -7.30 -4.19 13.21
CA VAL A 29 -8.61 -4.87 13.20
C VAL A 29 -9.56 -4.02 12.38
N ALA A 30 -9.86 -4.46 11.14
CA ALA A 30 -10.89 -3.84 10.33
C ALA A 30 -12.26 -4.09 10.97
N GLU A 31 -12.75 -3.11 11.74
CA GLU A 31 -14.09 -3.11 12.34
C GLU A 31 -15.16 -2.73 11.29
N GLY A 32 -15.07 -3.35 10.12
CA GLY A 32 -16.05 -3.24 9.07
C GLY A 32 -16.41 -4.66 8.65
N LYS A 33 -17.67 -5.07 8.86
CA LYS A 33 -18.20 -6.29 8.28
C LYS A 33 -18.32 -6.10 6.77
N PHE A 34 -17.18 -6.09 6.08
CA PHE A 34 -17.08 -6.03 4.64
C PHE A 34 -17.41 -7.40 4.07
N ASN A 35 -18.71 -7.68 3.97
CA ASN A 35 -19.22 -8.61 2.95
C ASN A 35 -19.26 -7.92 1.58
N SER A 36 -18.29 -7.03 1.30
CA SER A 36 -18.15 -6.41 -0.01
C SER A 36 -16.92 -7.05 -0.64
N LYS A 37 -17.17 -7.88 -1.64
CA LYS A 37 -16.16 -8.46 -2.54
C LYS A 37 -15.12 -7.41 -3.00
N MET A 38 -15.58 -6.17 -3.13
CA MET A 38 -14.79 -4.99 -3.47
C MET A 38 -13.72 -4.65 -2.42
N GLY A 39 -13.99 -4.80 -1.12
CA GLY A 39 -13.01 -4.54 -0.07
C GLY A 39 -11.84 -5.53 -0.10
N SER A 40 -12.14 -6.82 -0.31
CA SER A 40 -11.10 -7.83 -0.49
C SER A 40 -10.31 -7.65 -1.79
N GLU A 41 -10.99 -7.32 -2.90
CA GLU A 41 -10.34 -7.08 -4.20
C GLU A 41 -9.39 -5.87 -4.13
N LEU A 42 -9.78 -4.78 -3.46
CA LEU A 42 -8.93 -3.61 -3.26
C LEU A 42 -7.73 -3.95 -2.38
N PHE A 43 -7.93 -4.67 -1.26
CA PHE A 43 -6.83 -5.05 -0.39
C PHE A 43 -5.82 -5.97 -1.09
N THR A 44 -6.30 -6.92 -1.90
CA THR A 44 -5.42 -7.75 -2.75
C THR A 44 -4.64 -6.91 -3.74
N LEU A 45 -5.29 -5.97 -4.45
CA LEU A 45 -4.62 -5.06 -5.37
C LEU A 45 -3.56 -4.21 -4.66
N LEU A 46 -3.84 -3.75 -3.44
CA LEU A 46 -2.92 -2.93 -2.67
C LEU A 46 -1.66 -3.73 -2.24
N LEU A 47 -1.84 -5.00 -1.87
CA LEU A 47 -0.73 -5.91 -1.60
C LEU A 47 0.08 -6.21 -2.86
N GLU A 48 -0.57 -6.39 -4.00
CA GLU A 48 0.08 -6.60 -5.29
C GLU A 48 0.93 -5.38 -5.67
N ILE A 49 0.38 -4.17 -5.61
CA ILE A 49 1.11 -2.93 -5.89
C ILE A 49 2.29 -2.74 -4.93
N LYS A 50 2.10 -3.04 -3.63
CA LYS A 50 3.18 -2.97 -2.63
C LYS A 50 4.33 -3.92 -2.95
N SER A 51 4.05 -5.05 -3.61
CA SER A 51 5.07 -6.02 -4.02
C SER A 51 5.85 -5.62 -5.29
N ILE A 52 5.38 -4.59 -6.02
CA ILE A 52 6.07 -4.10 -7.21
C ILE A 52 7.21 -3.18 -6.77
N GLU A 53 8.44 -3.68 -6.89
CA GLU A 53 9.64 -2.87 -6.77
C GLU A 53 10.01 -2.29 -8.14
N LEU A 54 9.96 -0.96 -8.24
CA LEU A 54 10.45 -0.25 -9.42
C LEU A 54 11.98 -0.31 -9.43
N ARG A 55 12.53 -1.15 -10.30
CA ARG A 55 13.97 -1.22 -10.54
C ARG A 55 14.44 0.03 -11.31
N GLY A 56 14.89 1.05 -10.58
CA GLY A 56 15.39 2.30 -11.14
C GLY A 56 16.77 2.20 -11.81
N ASP A 57 17.48 1.09 -11.58
CA ASP A 57 18.77 0.78 -12.20
C ASP A 57 18.68 0.62 -13.73
N VAL A 58 17.51 0.25 -14.26
CA VAL A 58 17.26 0.17 -15.71
C VAL A 58 17.51 1.51 -16.41
N LEU A 59 17.29 2.63 -15.72
CA LEU A 59 17.55 3.97 -16.26
C LEU A 59 19.05 4.31 -16.29
N SER A 60 19.86 3.56 -15.55
CA SER A 60 21.32 3.69 -15.50
C SER A 60 22.02 2.70 -16.45
N ASP A 61 21.27 1.79 -17.08
CA ASP A 61 21.82 0.83 -18.02
C ASP A 61 22.37 1.54 -19.28
N PRO A 62 23.60 1.22 -19.72
CA PRO A 62 24.16 1.81 -20.94
C PRO A 62 23.29 1.60 -22.19
N ALA A 63 22.53 0.50 -22.27
CA ALA A 63 21.56 0.27 -23.34
C ALA A 63 20.40 1.28 -23.28
N PHE A 64 19.92 1.64 -22.09
CA PHE A 64 18.91 2.68 -21.92
C PHE A 64 19.45 4.06 -22.34
N SER A 65 20.67 4.42 -21.93
CA SER A 65 21.30 5.70 -22.32
C SER A 65 21.57 5.85 -23.82
N LYS A 66 21.59 4.74 -24.56
CA LYS A 66 21.85 4.70 -26.01
C LYS A 66 20.56 4.66 -26.84
N LEU A 67 19.39 4.65 -26.19
CA LEU A 67 18.12 4.73 -26.90
C LEU A 67 18.07 6.04 -27.67
N LYS A 68 17.84 5.91 -28.98
CA LYS A 68 17.67 7.05 -29.87
C LYS A 68 16.21 7.47 -29.84
N ASP A 69 15.97 8.75 -29.62
CA ASP A 69 14.64 9.31 -29.80
C ASP A 69 14.28 9.31 -31.30
N PHE A 70 13.14 8.71 -31.62
CA PHE A 70 12.54 8.70 -32.97
C PHE A 70 11.30 9.60 -33.05
N GLY A 71 11.06 10.40 -32.00
CA GLY A 71 10.07 11.45 -32.01
C GLY A 71 10.29 12.40 -33.18
N VAL A 72 9.20 12.83 -33.78
CA VAL A 72 9.19 13.89 -34.79
C VAL A 72 8.67 15.13 -34.10
N GLU A 73 9.39 16.23 -34.25
CA GLU A 73 8.92 17.54 -33.79
C GLU A 73 7.61 17.87 -34.55
N LEU A 74 6.53 18.00 -33.80
CA LEU A 74 5.24 18.36 -34.39
C LEU A 74 5.29 19.84 -34.75
N GLN A 75 5.12 20.14 -36.04
CA GLN A 75 4.89 21.52 -36.44
C GLN A 75 3.55 22.00 -35.90
N ASP A 76 3.52 23.26 -35.47
CA ASP A 76 2.30 23.95 -35.07
C ASP A 76 1.23 23.75 -36.14
N GLN A 77 0.19 23.02 -35.78
CA GLN A 77 -0.97 22.89 -36.63
C GLN A 77 -1.75 24.20 -36.58
N PRO A 78 -2.32 24.68 -37.71
CA PRO A 78 -3.21 25.83 -37.66
C PRO A 78 -4.33 25.55 -36.65
N THR A 79 -4.70 26.57 -35.87
CA THR A 79 -5.87 26.49 -35.00
C THR A 79 -7.04 25.94 -35.81
N GLY A 80 -7.66 24.88 -35.31
CA GLY A 80 -8.75 24.19 -35.99
C GLY A 80 -9.92 25.11 -36.35
N ARG A 81 -10.93 24.56 -37.03
CA ARG A 81 -12.11 25.33 -37.41
C ARG A 81 -12.74 25.99 -36.17
N PRO A 82 -13.12 27.28 -36.21
CA PRO A 82 -13.81 27.92 -35.11
C PRO A 82 -15.00 27.07 -34.62
N ASN A 83 -15.18 26.97 -33.30
CA ASN A 83 -16.25 26.18 -32.71
C ASN A 83 -17.62 26.68 -33.22
N PRO A 84 -18.40 25.87 -33.97
CA PRO A 84 -19.66 26.30 -34.55
C PRO A 84 -20.79 26.50 -33.52
N PHE A 85 -20.56 26.15 -32.26
CA PHE A 85 -21.56 26.22 -31.18
C PHE A 85 -21.33 27.38 -30.20
N LEU A 86 -20.38 28.29 -30.46
CA LEU A 86 -20.11 29.44 -29.57
C LEU A 86 -21.29 30.44 -29.45
N GLY A 87 -22.31 30.31 -30.29
CA GLY A 87 -23.51 31.15 -30.27
C GLY A 87 -24.82 30.42 -29.93
N LEU A 88 -24.75 29.21 -29.35
CA LEU A 88 -25.93 28.49 -28.83
C LEU A 88 -26.17 28.80 -27.34
#